data_AF-A0A7X1CIK5-F1
#
_entry.id   AF-A0A7X1CIK5-F1
#
_cell.length_a   1.000
_cell.length_b   1.000
_cell.length_c   1.000
_cell.angle_alpha   90.00
_cell.angle_beta   90.00
_cell.angle_gamma   90.00
#
_symmetry.space_group_name_H-M   'P 1'
#
loop_
_entity.id
_entity.type
_entity.pdbx_description
1 polymer ?
#
loop_
_entity_poly.entity_id
_entity_poly.type
_entity_poly.pdbx_seq_one_letter_code
_entity_poly.pdbx_strand_id
1 'polypeptide(L)'
;MEDSLNIKQIWDLLKKNKWVIAISMCLCAVLMSGYLYFFSTPIYQSETQVLINQSVPQNTIVQSQDVQANLQLINTYTSIITSPRILSQVSDKMNDTYSVKELEQMITVNTTSDSQVIKINVESSNASDAVKIANETVRVFSKDIPKIMKIDNIYVLSKASLDADAAPVKPHKGLMIAVATLLGFILGIVIMFVRDLFDRSIKTAEDVEETLGLPVLAMISEIKDEDLERESGRRRKKRKG
;
A
#
# COMPACT_ATOMS: atom_id res chain seq x y z
N MET A 1 -6.10 -24.64 37.96
CA MET A 1 -6.66 -24.17 36.68
C MET A 1 -6.70 -22.65 36.72
N GLU A 2 -5.60 -22.03 36.32
CA GLU A 2 -5.51 -20.63 35.91
C GLU A 2 -4.11 -20.47 35.29
N ASP A 3 -3.94 -21.04 34.09
CA ASP A 3 -2.79 -20.78 33.23
C ASP A 3 -2.91 -19.34 32.71
N SER A 4 -2.73 -18.38 33.62
CA SER A 4 -2.68 -16.98 33.26
C SER A 4 -1.36 -16.74 32.54
N LEU A 5 -1.44 -16.65 31.21
CA LEU A 5 -0.35 -16.18 30.35
C LEU A 5 0.23 -14.90 30.95
N ASN A 6 1.35 -15.03 31.66
CA ASN A 6 1.92 -13.93 32.41
C ASN A 6 2.65 -13.03 31.41
N ILE A 7 2.30 -11.74 31.35
CA ILE A 7 2.90 -10.77 30.42
C ILE A 7 4.44 -10.78 30.49
N LYS A 8 4.99 -11.08 31.68
CA LYS A 8 6.43 -11.21 31.91
C LYS A 8 7.05 -12.40 31.16
N GLN A 9 6.38 -13.55 31.13
CA GLN A 9 6.87 -14.74 30.42
C GLN A 9 6.90 -14.50 28.91
N ILE A 10 5.87 -13.84 28.35
CA ILE A 10 5.83 -13.43 26.94
C ILE A 10 7.02 -12.51 26.61
N TRP A 11 7.35 -11.58 27.51
CA TRP A 11 8.47 -10.66 27.32
C TRP A 11 9.84 -11.34 27.32
N ASP A 12 10.04 -12.30 28.22
CA ASP A 12 11.29 -13.06 28.30
C ASP A 12 11.47 -13.99 27.09
N LEU A 13 10.37 -14.59 26.64
CA LEU A 13 10.30 -15.37 25.41
C LEU A 13 10.66 -14.54 24.17
N LEU A 14 10.15 -13.30 24.07
CA LEU A 14 10.47 -12.38 22.98
C LEU A 14 11.96 -12.03 22.95
N LYS A 15 12.55 -11.75 24.12
CA LYS A 15 13.98 -11.43 24.24
C LYS A 15 14.88 -12.59 23.86
N LYS A 16 14.52 -13.80 24.29
CA LYS A 16 15.28 -15.03 23.99
C LYS A 16 15.32 -15.31 22.48
N ASN A 17 14.20 -15.08 21.79
CA ASN A 17 14.02 -15.46 20.39
C ASN A 17 14.01 -14.27 19.40
N LYS A 18 14.53 -13.10 19.81
CA LYS A 18 14.58 -11.88 18.99
C LYS A 18 15.19 -12.07 17.59
N TRP A 19 16.14 -13.00 17.46
CA TRP A 19 16.78 -13.33 16.19
C TRP A 19 15.84 -14.05 15.21
N VAL A 20 14.97 -14.93 15.71
CA VAL A 20 13.98 -15.63 14.86
C VAL A 20 13.01 -14.61 14.26
N ILE A 21 12.54 -13.66 15.09
CA ILE A 21 11.63 -12.59 14.66
C ILE A 21 12.34 -11.69 13.64
N ALA A 22 13.57 -11.26 13.92
CA ALA A 22 14.34 -10.41 13.02
C ALA A 22 14.64 -11.08 11.66
N ILE A 23 14.99 -12.37 11.66
CA ILE A 23 15.23 -13.13 10.44
C ILE A 23 13.94 -13.26 9.62
N SER A 24 12.80 -13.56 10.26
CA SER A 24 11.49 -13.65 9.61
C SER A 24 11.11 -12.32 8.94
N MET A 25 11.28 -11.20 9.65
CA MET A 25 11.03 -9.85 9.09
C MET A 25 11.93 -9.55 7.89
N CYS A 26 13.25 -9.77 8.03
CA CYS A 26 14.19 -9.54 6.94
C CYS A 26 13.89 -10.43 5.73
N LEU A 27 13.56 -11.71 5.94
CA LEU A 27 13.23 -12.64 4.87
C LEU A 27 11.99 -12.16 4.09
N CYS A 28 10.90 -11.82 4.79
CA CYS A 28 9.70 -11.29 4.14
C CYS A 28 9.96 -9.98 3.39
N ALA A 29 10.76 -9.07 3.96
CA ALA A 29 11.12 -7.81 3.30
C ALA A 29 11.97 -8.04 2.04
N VAL A 30 12.94 -8.95 2.08
CA VAL A 30 13.79 -9.31 0.93
C VAL A 30 12.96 -9.98 -0.16
N LEU A 31 12.08 -10.92 0.20
CA LEU A 31 11.18 -11.58 -0.76
C LEU A 31 10.23 -10.58 -1.42
N MET A 32 9.62 -9.67 -0.65
CA MET A 32 8.77 -8.63 -1.21
C MET A 32 9.57 -7.66 -2.11
N SER A 33 10.77 -7.25 -1.70
CA SER A 33 11.64 -6.40 -2.51
C SER A 33 12.03 -7.07 -3.83
N GLY A 34 12.40 -8.35 -3.80
CA GLY A 34 12.70 -9.14 -5.00
C GLY A 34 11.49 -9.28 -5.92
N TYR A 35 10.30 -9.52 -5.38
CA TYR A 35 9.05 -9.55 -6.14
C TYR A 35 8.75 -8.21 -6.82
N LEU A 36 8.93 -7.10 -6.11
CA LEU A 36 8.74 -5.75 -6.67
C LEU A 36 9.75 -5.42 -7.76
N TYR A 37 10.96 -5.95 -7.70
CA TYR A 37 11.99 -5.71 -8.71
C TYR A 37 11.78 -6.56 -9.97
N PHE A 38 11.40 -7.84 -9.81
CA PHE A 38 11.34 -8.78 -10.93
C PHE A 38 9.97 -8.86 -11.61
N PHE A 39 8.87 -8.73 -10.86
CA PHE A 39 7.51 -8.92 -11.39
C PHE A 39 6.68 -7.64 -11.48
N SER A 40 7.01 -6.58 -10.73
CA SER A 40 6.16 -5.39 -10.70
C SER A 40 6.57 -4.37 -11.75
N THR A 41 5.76 -4.26 -12.79
CA THR A 41 5.91 -3.23 -13.83
C THR A 41 5.61 -1.84 -13.25
N PRO A 42 6.49 -0.84 -13.46
CA PRO A 42 6.20 0.53 -13.06
C PRO A 42 5.02 1.07 -13.87
N ILE A 43 4.08 1.71 -13.20
CA ILE A 43 2.94 2.37 -13.83
C ILE A 43 3.11 3.88 -13.65
N TYR A 44 3.07 4.59 -14.76
CA TYR A 44 3.15 6.04 -14.86
C TYR A 44 1.75 6.61 -15.04
N GLN A 45 1.48 7.74 -14.39
CA GLN A 45 0.22 8.45 -14.54
C GLN A 45 0.45 9.77 -15.25
N SER A 46 -0.44 10.11 -16.18
CA SER A 46 -0.51 11.45 -16.77
C SER A 46 -1.90 12.05 -16.54
N GLU A 47 -1.96 13.35 -16.26
CA GLU A 47 -3.19 14.08 -15.96
C GLU A 47 -3.47 15.15 -17.03
N THR A 48 -4.73 15.25 -17.45
CA THR A 48 -5.25 16.39 -18.22
C THR A 48 -6.46 16.96 -17.51
N GLN A 49 -6.65 18.28 -17.61
CA GLN A 49 -7.78 18.97 -16.99
C GLN A 49 -8.61 19.70 -18.02
N VAL A 50 -9.92 19.51 -17.95
CA VAL A 50 -10.90 20.12 -18.85
C VAL A 50 -11.97 20.83 -18.03
N LEU A 51 -12.20 22.10 -18.33
CA LEU A 51 -13.33 22.86 -17.82
C LEU A 51 -14.49 22.76 -18.81
N ILE A 52 -15.66 22.38 -18.32
CA ILE A 52 -16.89 22.43 -19.11
C ILE A 52 -17.74 23.57 -18.58
N ASN A 53 -17.85 24.64 -19.38
CA ASN A 53 -18.73 25.75 -19.05
C ASN A 53 -20.06 25.55 -19.79
N GLN A 54 -21.17 25.68 -19.07
CA GLN A 54 -22.49 25.70 -19.70
C GLN A 54 -22.94 27.15 -19.78
N SER A 55 -23.20 27.63 -21.00
CA SER A 55 -23.80 28.95 -21.19
C SER A 55 -25.24 28.91 -20.69
N VAL A 56 -25.49 29.49 -19.51
CA VAL A 56 -26.84 29.82 -19.08
C VAL A 56 -27.31 31.00 -19.96
N PRO A 57 -28.44 30.89 -20.67
CA PRO A 57 -28.99 32.03 -21.42
C PRO A 57 -29.17 33.23 -20.49
N GLN A 58 -28.69 34.41 -20.89
CA GLN A 58 -28.64 35.62 -20.03
C GLN A 58 -30.01 36.13 -19.52
N ASN A 59 -31.12 35.50 -19.91
CA ASN A 59 -32.49 35.86 -19.51
C ASN A 59 -33.15 34.88 -18.52
N THR A 60 -32.42 33.89 -17.99
CA THR A 60 -32.96 32.95 -17.01
C THR A 60 -32.50 33.32 -15.61
N ILE A 61 -33.43 33.64 -14.71
CA ILE A 61 -33.15 33.79 -13.27
C ILE A 61 -32.63 32.43 -12.80
N VAL A 62 -31.36 32.35 -12.44
CA VAL A 62 -30.73 31.13 -11.93
C VAL A 62 -31.41 30.76 -10.61
N GLN A 63 -32.26 29.73 -10.63
CA GLN A 63 -32.90 29.22 -9.42
C GLN A 63 -32.00 28.15 -8.80
N SER A 64 -32.01 27.99 -7.48
CA SER A 64 -31.12 27.05 -6.76
C SER A 64 -31.25 25.60 -7.25
N GLN A 65 -32.39 25.25 -7.85
CA GLN A 65 -32.66 23.94 -8.48
C GLN A 65 -31.84 23.71 -9.76
N ASP A 66 -31.56 24.77 -10.53
CA ASP A 66 -30.81 24.71 -11.79
C ASP A 66 -29.31 24.44 -11.54
N VAL A 67 -28.78 24.94 -10.42
CA VAL A 67 -27.41 24.66 -9.99
C VAL A 67 -27.25 23.16 -9.68
N GLN A 68 -28.25 22.54 -9.05
CA GLN A 68 -28.21 21.10 -8.74
C GLN A 68 -28.33 20.23 -9.99
N ALA A 69 -29.15 20.63 -10.97
CA ALA A 69 -29.21 19.97 -12.27
C ALA A 69 -27.86 20.07 -13.03
N ASN A 70 -27.18 21.22 -12.96
CA ASN A 70 -25.88 21.42 -13.59
C ASN A 70 -24.76 20.57 -12.96
N LEU A 71 -24.81 20.32 -11.63
CA LEU A 71 -23.86 19.41 -10.98
C LEU A 71 -24.10 17.93 -11.36
N GLN A 72 -25.34 17.51 -11.63
CA GLN A 72 -25.65 16.15 -12.09
C GLN A 72 -25.10 15.85 -13.49
N LEU A 73 -24.95 16.89 -14.34
CA LEU A 73 -24.40 16.75 -15.69
C LEU A 73 -22.91 16.42 -15.70
N ILE A 74 -22.18 16.69 -14.61
CA ILE A 74 -20.76 16.35 -14.48
C ILE A 74 -20.55 14.83 -14.56
N ASN A 75 -21.37 14.05 -13.83
CA ASN A 75 -21.33 12.59 -13.91
C ASN A 75 -21.68 12.07 -15.31
N THR A 76 -22.60 12.75 -16.00
CA THR A 76 -22.91 12.43 -17.40
C THR A 76 -21.70 12.63 -18.31
N TYR A 77 -20.96 13.73 -18.14
CA TYR A 77 -19.73 13.97 -18.90
C TYR A 77 -18.65 12.93 -18.62
N THR A 78 -18.46 12.56 -17.36
CA THR A 78 -17.56 11.47 -16.96
C THR A 78 -17.89 10.17 -17.69
N SER A 79 -19.18 9.77 -17.69
CA SER A 79 -19.64 8.56 -18.39
C SER A 79 -19.49 8.63 -19.91
N ILE A 80 -19.56 9.83 -20.51
CA ILE A 80 -19.35 9.99 -21.96
C ILE A 80 -17.85 9.88 -22.29
N ILE A 81 -16.96 10.47 -21.48
CA ILE A 81 -15.51 10.39 -21.68
C ILE A 81 -15.04 8.92 -21.67
N THR A 82 -15.56 8.10 -20.76
CA THR A 82 -15.23 6.67 -20.66
C THR A 82 -16.12 5.78 -21.52
N SER A 83 -17.01 6.36 -22.33
CA SER A 83 -17.91 5.55 -23.16
C SER A 83 -17.17 4.79 -24.26
N PRO A 84 -17.64 3.59 -24.67
CA PRO A 84 -17.02 2.81 -25.73
C PRO A 84 -16.87 3.57 -27.06
N ARG A 85 -17.77 4.53 -27.34
CA ARG A 85 -17.72 5.35 -28.55
C ARG A 85 -16.51 6.30 -28.57
N ILE A 86 -16.19 6.92 -27.44
CA ILE A 86 -15.03 7.80 -27.32
C ILE A 86 -13.76 6.94 -27.28
N LEU A 87 -13.75 5.88 -26.46
CA LEU A 87 -12.60 4.99 -26.32
C LEU A 87 -12.24 4.26 -27.63
N SER A 88 -13.21 3.84 -28.43
CA SER A 88 -12.97 3.27 -29.76
C SER A 88 -12.27 4.26 -30.68
N GLN A 89 -12.69 5.52 -30.69
CA GLN A 89 -12.04 6.55 -31.52
C GLN A 89 -10.62 6.85 -31.02
N VAL A 90 -10.38 6.80 -29.71
CA VAL A 90 -9.03 6.94 -29.15
C VAL A 90 -8.16 5.75 -29.55
N SER A 91 -8.69 4.52 -29.51
CA SER A 91 -8.01 3.31 -30.02
C SER A 91 -7.60 3.50 -31.48
N ASP A 92 -8.53 3.92 -32.34
CA ASP A 92 -8.26 4.14 -33.76
C ASP A 92 -7.14 5.18 -33.97
N LYS A 93 -7.12 6.24 -33.13
CA LYS A 93 -6.08 7.30 -33.17
C LYS A 93 -4.73 6.86 -32.61
N MET A 94 -4.73 5.82 -31.79
CA MET A 94 -3.54 5.15 -31.25
C MET A 94 -3.14 3.94 -32.09
N ASN A 95 -3.61 3.82 -33.33
CA ASN A 95 -3.29 2.73 -34.26
C ASN A 95 -3.64 1.34 -33.69
N ASP A 96 -4.73 1.22 -32.93
CA ASP A 96 -5.18 -0.03 -32.31
C ASP A 96 -4.15 -0.70 -31.39
N THR A 97 -3.23 0.11 -30.84
CA THR A 97 -2.24 -0.35 -29.86
C THR A 97 -2.90 -0.85 -28.57
N TYR A 98 -4.07 -0.30 -28.24
CA TYR A 98 -4.83 -0.62 -27.03
C TYR A 98 -6.28 -0.86 -27.39
N SER A 99 -6.86 -1.96 -26.89
CA SER A 99 -8.28 -2.23 -27.02
C SER A 99 -9.13 -1.26 -26.18
N VAL A 100 -10.41 -1.12 -26.54
CA VAL A 100 -11.38 -0.32 -25.78
C VAL A 100 -11.41 -0.70 -24.29
N LYS A 101 -11.32 -2.00 -23.99
CA LYS A 101 -11.34 -2.51 -22.62
C LYS A 101 -10.07 -2.16 -21.85
N GLU A 102 -8.92 -2.16 -22.51
CA GLU A 102 -7.67 -1.72 -21.89
C GLU A 102 -7.71 -0.21 -21.60
N LEU A 103 -8.18 0.59 -22.55
CA LEU A 103 -8.34 2.04 -22.36
C LEU A 103 -9.33 2.37 -21.23
N GLU A 104 -10.42 1.60 -21.09
CA GLU A 104 -11.37 1.75 -19.98
C GLU A 104 -10.71 1.51 -18.62
N GLN A 105 -9.76 0.58 -18.53
CA GLN A 105 -9.01 0.30 -17.29
C GLN A 105 -7.88 1.30 -17.04
N MET A 106 -7.30 1.86 -18.10
CA MET A 106 -6.20 2.84 -18.00
C MET A 106 -6.71 4.25 -17.66
N ILE A 107 -7.93 4.61 -18.07
CA ILE A 107 -8.46 5.98 -17.95
C ILE A 107 -9.40 6.07 -16.75
N THR A 108 -9.03 6.88 -15.76
CA THR A 108 -9.87 7.24 -14.62
C THR A 108 -10.23 8.72 -14.69
N VAL A 109 -11.51 9.02 -14.66
CA VAL A 109 -12.02 10.39 -14.69
C VAL A 109 -12.49 10.78 -13.29
N ASN A 110 -11.86 11.81 -12.73
CA ASN A 110 -12.16 12.33 -11.41
C ASN A 110 -12.77 13.72 -11.51
N THR A 111 -13.78 13.97 -10.70
CA THR A 111 -14.48 15.25 -10.63
C THR A 111 -14.56 15.68 -9.17
N THR A 112 -14.24 16.93 -8.87
CA THR A 112 -14.50 17.49 -7.54
C THR A 112 -15.96 17.95 -7.50
N SER A 113 -16.71 17.56 -6.46
CA SER A 113 -18.19 17.68 -6.39
C SER A 113 -18.75 19.09 -6.57
N ASP A 114 -17.90 20.12 -6.46
CA ASP A 114 -18.28 21.54 -6.59
C ASP A 114 -17.54 22.25 -7.74
N SER A 115 -16.94 21.49 -8.67
CA SER A 115 -16.14 22.05 -9.76
C SER A 115 -16.60 21.57 -11.13
N GLN A 116 -16.62 22.49 -12.08
CA GLN A 116 -16.78 22.19 -13.51
C GLN A 116 -15.47 21.67 -14.16
N VAL A 117 -14.43 21.43 -13.35
CA VAL A 117 -13.15 20.89 -13.80
C VAL A 117 -13.18 19.36 -13.69
N ILE A 118 -12.99 18.72 -14.83
CA ILE A 118 -12.83 17.27 -14.96
C ILE A 118 -11.35 16.96 -15.09
N LYS A 119 -10.85 16.07 -14.23
CA LYS A 119 -9.49 15.55 -14.28
C LYS A 119 -9.51 14.18 -14.91
N ILE A 120 -8.74 14.00 -15.97
CA ILE A 120 -8.61 12.72 -16.67
C ILE A 120 -7.21 12.19 -16.38
N ASN A 121 -7.15 11.15 -15.56
CA ASN A 121 -5.93 10.45 -15.21
C ASN A 121 -5.79 9.22 -16.09
N VAL A 122 -4.63 9.07 -16.72
CA VAL A 122 -4.31 7.89 -17.52
C VAL A 122 -3.10 7.20 -16.95
N GLU A 123 -3.27 5.93 -16.59
CA GLU A 123 -2.23 5.07 -16.07
C GLU A 123 -1.73 4.12 -17.18
N SER A 124 -0.42 4.12 -17.45
CA SER A 124 0.19 3.19 -18.41
C SER A 124 1.58 2.77 -17.95
N SER A 125 2.04 1.60 -18.41
CA SER A 125 3.41 1.12 -18.18
C SER A 125 4.46 1.98 -18.91
N ASN A 126 4.03 2.75 -19.91
CA ASN A 126 4.86 3.70 -20.64
C ASN A 126 4.37 5.13 -20.42
N ALA A 127 5.25 5.99 -19.88
CA ALA A 127 4.94 7.40 -19.63
C ALA A 127 4.51 8.13 -20.92
N SER A 128 5.15 7.84 -22.07
CA SER A 128 4.80 8.46 -23.34
C SER A 128 3.38 8.12 -23.78
N ASP A 129 2.94 6.89 -23.55
CA ASP A 129 1.62 6.46 -23.99
C ASP A 129 0.55 7.01 -23.06
N ALA A 130 0.79 7.08 -21.74
CA ALA A 130 -0.09 7.78 -20.81
C ALA A 130 -0.39 9.22 -21.24
N VAL A 131 0.65 9.97 -21.64
CA VAL A 131 0.52 11.35 -22.11
C VAL A 131 -0.26 11.46 -23.43
N LYS A 132 0.02 10.56 -24.39
CA LYS A 132 -0.66 10.55 -25.69
C LYS A 132 -2.14 10.21 -25.52
N ILE A 133 -2.45 9.15 -24.78
CA ILE A 133 -3.82 8.71 -24.51
C ILE A 133 -4.59 9.83 -23.81
N ALA A 134 -4.04 10.43 -22.75
CA ALA A 134 -4.71 11.51 -22.02
C ALA A 134 -5.09 12.70 -22.93
N ASN A 135 -4.12 13.17 -23.72
CA ASN A 135 -4.34 14.28 -24.64
C ASN A 135 -5.30 13.92 -25.80
N GLU A 136 -5.25 12.68 -26.31
CA GLU A 136 -6.13 12.25 -27.40
C GLU A 136 -7.56 12.00 -26.93
N THR A 137 -7.75 11.47 -25.72
CA THR A 137 -9.06 11.36 -25.08
C THR A 137 -9.74 12.72 -24.99
N VAL A 138 -9.02 13.77 -24.52
CA VAL A 138 -9.54 15.14 -24.50
C VAL A 138 -9.87 15.63 -25.91
N ARG A 139 -9.00 15.39 -26.89
CA ARG A 139 -9.21 15.82 -28.28
C ARG A 139 -10.48 15.21 -28.88
N VAL A 140 -10.65 13.90 -28.76
CA VAL A 140 -11.82 13.17 -29.25
C VAL A 140 -13.08 13.63 -28.52
N PHE A 141 -13.02 13.72 -27.20
CA PHE A 141 -14.14 14.19 -26.38
C PHE A 141 -14.58 15.61 -26.78
N SER A 142 -13.64 16.57 -26.86
CA SER A 142 -13.92 17.96 -27.24
C SER A 142 -14.52 18.08 -28.65
N LYS A 143 -14.20 17.14 -29.55
CA LYS A 143 -14.73 17.11 -30.92
C LYS A 143 -16.16 16.55 -30.99
N ASP A 144 -16.51 15.61 -30.13
CA ASP A 144 -17.76 14.85 -30.23
C ASP A 144 -18.84 15.31 -29.27
N ILE A 145 -18.50 15.82 -28.08
CA ILE A 145 -19.52 16.29 -27.12
C ILE A 145 -20.40 17.44 -27.65
N PRO A 146 -19.91 18.41 -28.48
CA PRO A 146 -20.80 19.42 -29.05
C PRO A 146 -21.89 18.83 -29.95
N LYS A 147 -21.61 17.70 -30.61
CA LYS A 147 -22.58 17.02 -31.50
C LYS A 147 -23.62 16.24 -30.71
N ILE A 148 -23.27 15.77 -29.52
CA ILE A 148 -24.13 14.94 -28.67
C ILE A 148 -25.02 15.83 -27.80
N MET A 149 -24.43 16.86 -27.18
CA MET A 149 -25.07 17.67 -26.14
C MET A 149 -25.34 19.12 -26.56
N LYS A 150 -24.95 19.55 -27.77
CA LYS A 150 -25.10 20.93 -28.27
C LYS A 150 -24.49 21.97 -27.32
N ILE A 151 -23.26 21.70 -26.87
CA ILE A 151 -22.47 22.61 -26.03
C ILE A 151 -21.18 23.02 -26.75
N ASP A 152 -20.81 24.30 -26.65
CA ASP A 152 -19.70 24.86 -27.44
C ASP A 152 -18.50 25.29 -26.56
N ASN A 153 -18.58 25.13 -25.24
CA ASN A 153 -17.65 25.76 -24.29
C ASN A 153 -16.86 24.74 -23.47
N ILE A 154 -15.84 24.15 -24.10
CA ILE A 154 -14.91 23.22 -23.48
C ILE A 154 -13.52 23.85 -23.51
N TYR A 155 -12.94 24.05 -22.34
CA TYR A 155 -11.61 24.65 -22.22
C TYR A 155 -10.64 23.62 -21.64
N VAL A 156 -9.58 23.30 -22.38
CA VAL A 156 -8.49 22.47 -21.88
C VAL A 156 -7.63 23.35 -20.97
N LEU A 157 -7.73 23.14 -19.65
CA LEU A 157 -7.00 23.92 -18.65
C LEU A 157 -5.54 23.50 -18.55
N SER A 158 -5.29 22.19 -18.63
CA SER A 158 -3.93 21.64 -18.65
C SER A 158 -3.85 20.45 -19.61
N LYS A 159 -2.74 20.41 -20.36
CA LYS A 159 -2.37 19.27 -21.20
C LYS A 159 -1.42 18.38 -20.44
N ALA A 160 -1.48 17.08 -20.72
CA ALA A 160 -0.55 16.11 -20.19
C ALA A 160 0.84 16.38 -20.78
N SER A 161 1.85 16.48 -19.93
CA SER A 161 3.27 16.60 -20.30
C SER A 161 4.06 15.37 -19.85
N LEU A 162 5.15 15.09 -20.57
CA LEU A 162 6.18 14.19 -20.11
C LEU A 162 7.09 14.96 -19.17
N ASP A 163 6.82 14.89 -17.87
CA ASP A 163 7.70 15.46 -16.88
C ASP A 163 8.93 14.55 -16.76
N ALA A 164 10.13 15.12 -16.88
CA ALA A 164 11.40 14.37 -16.83
C ALA A 164 11.60 13.64 -15.50
N ASP A 165 10.92 14.08 -14.44
CA ASP A 165 10.94 13.52 -13.09
C ASP A 165 9.65 12.75 -12.73
N ALA A 166 8.87 12.32 -13.72
CA ALA A 166 7.64 11.55 -13.48
C ALA A 166 7.96 10.20 -12.80
N ALA A 167 7.91 10.18 -11.47
CA ALA A 167 8.05 8.96 -10.69
C ALA A 167 6.85 8.03 -10.93
N PRO A 168 7.05 6.71 -11.01
CA PRO A 168 5.94 5.77 -11.17
C PRO A 168 5.03 5.84 -9.95
N VAL A 169 3.72 5.97 -10.20
CA VAL A 169 2.70 6.05 -9.14
C VAL A 169 2.42 4.68 -8.50
N LYS A 170 2.69 3.59 -9.23
CA LYS A 170 2.54 2.22 -8.73
C LYS A 170 3.71 1.33 -9.19
N PRO A 171 4.04 0.29 -8.41
CA PRO A 171 3.53 0.01 -7.07
C PRO A 171 4.10 0.97 -6.01
N HIS A 172 3.36 1.21 -4.92
CA HIS A 172 3.83 1.96 -3.75
C HIS A 172 4.87 1.13 -2.98
N LYS A 173 6.10 1.08 -3.48
CA LYS A 173 7.17 0.16 -3.01
C LYS A 173 7.38 0.24 -1.49
N GLY A 174 7.43 1.45 -0.94
CA GLY A 174 7.63 1.66 0.50
C GLY A 174 6.49 1.08 1.35
N LEU A 175 5.23 1.28 0.94
CA LEU A 175 4.07 0.76 1.64
C LEU A 175 4.00 -0.77 1.57
N MET A 176 4.25 -1.35 0.40
CA MET A 176 4.25 -2.81 0.25
C MET A 176 5.35 -3.49 1.09
N ILE A 177 6.57 -2.93 1.10
CA ILE A 177 7.66 -3.45 1.94
C ILE A 177 7.31 -3.30 3.42
N ALA A 178 6.70 -2.19 3.84
CA ALA A 178 6.26 -2.00 5.22
C ALA A 178 5.21 -3.04 5.64
N VAL A 179 4.22 -3.31 4.78
CA VAL A 179 3.20 -4.35 5.00
C VAL A 179 3.83 -5.74 5.08
N ALA A 180 4.75 -6.10 4.17
CA ALA A 180 5.46 -7.38 4.25
C ALA A 180 6.33 -7.50 5.51
N THR A 181 6.96 -6.41 5.95
CA THR A 181 7.76 -6.41 7.18
C THR A 181 6.89 -6.64 8.41
N LEU A 182 5.72 -6.00 8.47
CA LEU A 182 4.73 -6.23 9.55
C LEU A 182 4.20 -7.66 9.54
N LEU A 183 3.89 -8.21 8.36
CA LEU A 183 3.50 -9.62 8.22
C LEU A 183 4.62 -10.56 8.67
N GLY A 184 5.87 -10.27 8.31
CA GLY A 184 7.05 -11.03 8.75
C GLY A 184 7.27 -10.98 10.25
N PHE A 185 6.93 -9.87 10.90
CA PHE A 185 6.97 -9.74 12.37
C PHE A 185 5.94 -10.64 13.04
N ILE A 186 4.68 -10.60 12.57
CA ILE A 186 3.60 -11.46 13.09
C ILE A 186 3.95 -12.93 12.89
N LEU A 187 4.40 -13.30 11.69
CA LEU A 187 4.90 -14.65 11.39
C LEU A 187 6.05 -15.05 12.31
N GLY A 188 6.98 -14.13 12.58
CA GLY A 188 8.09 -14.36 13.50
C GLY A 188 7.63 -14.71 14.91
N ILE A 189 6.59 -14.03 15.42
CA ILE A 189 5.98 -14.32 16.71
C ILE A 189 5.31 -15.71 16.68
N VAL A 190 4.55 -16.02 15.63
CA VAL A 190 3.90 -17.34 15.50
C VAL A 190 4.94 -18.45 15.47
N ILE A 191 5.99 -18.32 14.67
CA ILE A 191 7.10 -19.29 14.60
C ILE A 191 7.81 -19.41 15.95
N MET A 192 7.95 -18.30 16.67
CA MET A 192 8.54 -18.26 18.01
C MET A 192 7.72 -19.06 19.02
N PHE A 193 6.39 -18.88 19.05
CA PHE A 193 5.50 -19.69 19.88
C PHE A 193 5.50 -21.16 19.48
N VAL A 194 5.41 -21.47 18.19
CA VAL A 194 5.45 -22.87 17.71
C VAL A 194 6.76 -23.55 18.10
N ARG A 195 7.91 -22.88 17.96
CA ARG A 195 9.19 -23.42 18.42
C ARG A 195 9.22 -23.68 19.92
N ASP A 196 8.61 -22.81 20.71
CA ASP A 196 8.56 -22.93 22.17
C ASP A 196 7.63 -24.09 22.60
N LEU A 197 6.46 -24.24 21.95
CA LEU A 197 5.54 -25.37 22.19
C LEU A 197 6.17 -26.73 21.88
N PHE A 198 7.07 -26.78 20.90
CA PHE A 198 7.81 -28.01 20.56
C PHE A 198 9.14 -28.15 21.32
N ASP A 199 9.53 -27.17 22.14
CA ASP A 199 10.71 -27.25 22.99
C ASP A 199 10.40 -28.10 24.24
N ARG A 200 10.69 -29.40 24.16
CA ARG A 200 10.52 -30.37 25.26
C ARG A 200 11.57 -30.27 26.38
N SER A 201 12.32 -29.17 26.47
CA SER A 201 13.30 -28.98 27.52
C SER A 201 12.62 -28.70 28.85
N ILE A 202 12.84 -29.57 29.83
CA ILE A 202 12.54 -29.35 31.25
C ILE A 202 13.46 -28.25 31.76
N LYS A 203 12.92 -27.13 32.23
CA LYS A 203 13.70 -25.95 32.67
C LYS A 203 13.44 -25.56 34.10
N THR A 204 12.33 -26.00 34.68
CA THR A 204 11.91 -25.65 36.03
C THR A 204 11.73 -26.89 36.90
N ALA A 205 11.73 -26.71 38.22
CA ALA A 205 11.47 -27.82 39.14
C ALA A 205 10.03 -28.35 38.97
N GLU A 206 9.10 -27.45 38.67
CA GLU A 206 7.71 -27.76 38.34
C GLU A 206 7.61 -28.65 37.08
N ASP A 207 8.39 -28.35 36.03
CA ASP A 207 8.44 -29.19 34.81
C ASP A 207 8.91 -30.64 35.13
N VAL A 208 9.83 -30.81 36.09
CA VAL A 208 10.35 -32.12 36.53
C VAL A 208 9.26 -32.88 37.29
N GLU A 209 8.61 -32.21 38.23
CA GLU A 209 7.52 -32.75 39.05
C GLU A 209 6.34 -33.21 38.20
N GLU A 210 5.92 -32.41 37.23
CA GLU A 210 4.80 -32.73 36.34
C GLU A 210 5.14 -33.87 35.37
N THR A 211 6.37 -33.91 34.86
CA THR A 211 6.79 -34.95 33.90
C THR A 211 7.05 -36.31 34.56
N LEU A 212 7.64 -36.31 35.77
CA LEU A 212 8.04 -37.54 36.46
C LEU A 212 7.03 -37.98 37.54
N GLY A 213 6.10 -37.12 37.94
CA GLY A 213 5.14 -37.38 39.02
C GLY A 213 5.78 -37.51 40.40
N LEU A 214 7.00 -37.01 40.58
CA LEU A 214 7.79 -37.14 41.80
C LEU A 214 8.14 -35.77 42.38
N PRO A 215 8.05 -35.57 43.71
CA PRO A 215 8.38 -34.29 44.33
C PRO A 215 9.89 -34.00 44.20
N VAL A 216 10.23 -32.75 43.87
CA VAL A 216 11.62 -32.28 43.83
C VAL A 216 12.13 -32.10 45.25
N LEU A 217 13.11 -32.94 45.63
CA LEU A 217 13.68 -32.93 46.99
C LEU A 217 14.75 -31.85 47.19
N ALA A 218 15.50 -31.51 46.13
CA ALA A 218 16.58 -30.55 46.19
C ALA A 218 16.90 -29.99 44.78
N MET A 219 17.33 -28.72 44.72
CA MET A 219 17.84 -28.08 43.51
C MET A 219 19.31 -27.71 43.72
N ILE A 220 20.18 -28.18 42.85
CA ILE A 220 21.60 -27.80 42.85
C ILE A 220 21.77 -26.69 41.82
N SER A 221 22.05 -25.47 42.28
CA SER A 221 22.30 -24.33 41.40
C SER A 221 23.63 -24.50 40.67
N GLU A 222 23.62 -24.27 39.36
CA GLU A 222 24.83 -24.17 38.58
C GLU A 222 25.61 -22.92 38.99
N ILE A 223 26.87 -23.10 39.42
CA ILE A 223 27.76 -21.98 39.74
C ILE A 223 28.39 -21.51 38.43
N LYS A 224 28.08 -20.29 38.02
CA LYS A 224 28.67 -19.68 36.81
C LYS A 224 30.09 -19.20 37.09
N ASP A 225 30.97 -19.32 36.09
CA ASP A 225 32.38 -18.91 36.21
C ASP A 225 32.55 -17.43 36.63
N GLU A 226 31.65 -16.55 36.22
CA GLU A 226 31.63 -15.13 36.62
C GLU A 226 31.47 -14.93 38.13
N ASP A 227 30.74 -15.80 38.81
CA ASP A 227 30.50 -15.70 40.26
C ASP A 227 31.71 -16.20 41.06
N LEU A 228 32.44 -17.18 40.53
CA LEU A 228 33.72 -17.64 41.07
C LEU A 228 34.80 -16.54 40.97
N GLU A 229 34.83 -15.82 39.86
CA GLU A 229 35.75 -14.68 39.67
C GLU A 229 35.44 -13.52 40.62
N ARG A 230 34.15 -13.17 40.80
CA ARG A 230 33.71 -12.11 41.72
C ARG A 230 34.04 -12.43 43.18
N GLU A 231 33.89 -13.69 43.60
CA GLU A 231 34.30 -14.11 44.95
C GLU A 231 35.83 -14.06 45.13
N SER A 232 36.59 -14.50 44.12
CA SER A 232 38.07 -14.48 44.18
C SER A 232 38.62 -13.04 44.29
N GLY A 233 38.00 -12.09 43.56
CA GLY A 233 38.34 -10.67 43.62
C GLY A 233 38.00 -10.03 44.98
N ARG A 234 36.85 -10.37 45.57
CA ARG A 234 36.46 -9.92 46.92
C ARG A 234 37.38 -10.45 48.01
N ARG A 235 37.79 -11.73 47.94
CA ARG A 235 38.74 -12.33 48.88
C ARG A 235 40.14 -11.70 48.81
N ARG A 236 40.59 -11.31 47.62
CA ARG A 236 41.86 -10.58 47.44
C ARG A 236 41.84 -9.18 48.05
N LYS A 237 40.70 -8.47 47.99
CA LYS A 237 40.55 -7.12 48.53
C LYS A 237 40.51 -7.11 50.07
N LYS A 238 39.90 -8.13 50.69
CA LYS A 238 39.78 -8.28 52.15
C LYS A 238 41.08 -8.67 52.87
N ARG A 239 42.08 -9.17 52.14
CA ARG A 239 43.43 -9.49 52.66
C ARG A 239 44.42 -8.31 52.58
N LYS A 240 44.03 -7.19 51.98
CA LYS A 240 44.87 -6.01 51.75
C LYS A 240 44.44 -4.77 52.56
N GLY A 241 43.46 -4.90 53.45
CA GLY A 241 43.07 -3.90 54.43
C GLY A 241 43.23 -4.48 55.83
#